data_AF-A0A554KPM1-F1
#
_entry.id   AF-A0A554KPM1-F1
#
_cell.length_a   1.000
_cell.length_b   1.000
_cell.length_c   1.000
_cell.angle_alpha   90.00
_cell.angle_beta   90.00
_cell.angle_gamma   90.00
#
_symmetry.space_group_name_H-M   'P 1'
#
loop_
_entity.id
_entity.type
_entity.pdbx_description
1 polymer ?
#
loop_
_entity_poly.entity_id
_entity_poly.type
_entity_poly.pdbx_seq_one_letter_code
_entity_poly.pdbx_strand_id
1 'polypeptide(L)'
;MIGIVLGLGFQWWPDLKESWQYIAFIFVYLSIIDYWVDTSAANKKYPPKKELDLIIDVAIMFTLFLLIYSSLQTISYLLITFIVFRIFDSFWIVRRLREHGTELSNRRIFHTWLKSNIIDVITALILIVLSYNNFIPPLTALIAFILFRITLRIVASVYYKKVYFA
;
A
#
# COMPACT_ATOMS: atom_id res chain seq x y z
N MET A 1 -3.60 -14.48 11.28
CA MET A 1 -4.33 -13.53 10.42
C MET A 1 -3.75 -13.48 9.00
N ILE A 2 -2.45 -13.17 8.83
CA ILE A 2 -1.75 -13.21 7.54
C ILE A 2 -1.96 -14.55 6.80
N GLY A 3 -1.91 -15.68 7.52
CA GLY A 3 -2.20 -17.01 6.96
C GLY A 3 -3.65 -17.24 6.51
N ILE A 4 -4.64 -16.53 7.08
CA ILE A 4 -6.05 -16.64 6.65
C ILE A 4 -6.26 -15.84 5.36
N VAL A 5 -5.66 -14.65 5.28
CA VAL A 5 -5.63 -13.82 4.06
C VAL A 5 -4.92 -14.55 2.92
N LEU A 6 -3.80 -15.23 3.20
CA LEU A 6 -3.14 -16.11 2.24
C LEU A 6 -4.01 -17.30 1.85
N GLY A 7 -4.62 -18.00 2.81
CA GLY A 7 -5.46 -19.16 2.54
C GLY A 7 -6.64 -18.82 1.63
N LEU A 8 -7.35 -17.73 1.90
CA LEU A 8 -8.44 -17.23 1.05
C LEU A 8 -7.92 -16.80 -0.33
N GLY A 9 -6.78 -16.11 -0.37
CA GLY A 9 -6.16 -15.68 -1.61
C GLY A 9 -5.71 -16.85 -2.51
N PHE A 10 -5.09 -17.88 -1.93
CA PHE A 10 -4.65 -19.07 -2.65
C PHE A 10 -5.81 -19.94 -3.15
N GLN A 11 -6.96 -19.90 -2.47
CA GLN A 11 -8.16 -20.59 -2.95
C GLN A 11 -8.59 -20.09 -4.34
N TRP A 12 -8.32 -18.83 -4.65
CA TRP A 12 -8.64 -18.19 -5.92
C TRP A 12 -7.44 -18.14 -6.90
N TRP A 13 -6.30 -18.71 -6.52
CA TRP A 13 -5.14 -18.79 -7.40
C TRP A 13 -5.39 -19.56 -8.71
N PRO A 14 -6.14 -20.68 -8.73
CA PRO A 14 -6.40 -21.44 -9.95
C PRO A 14 -7.26 -20.69 -10.98
N ASP A 15 -8.06 -19.72 -10.54
CA ASP A 15 -9.01 -18.97 -11.36
C ASP A 15 -8.35 -17.74 -12.03
N LEU A 16 -7.06 -17.47 -11.75
CA LEU A 16 -6.26 -16.40 -12.35
C LEU A 16 -5.91 -16.72 -13.81
N LYS A 17 -6.30 -15.84 -14.75
CA LYS A 17 -6.12 -16.04 -16.20
C LYS A 17 -4.90 -15.33 -16.77
N GLU A 18 -4.53 -14.18 -16.21
CA GLU A 18 -3.46 -13.34 -16.75
C GLU A 18 -2.28 -13.20 -15.79
N SER A 19 -1.05 -13.22 -16.32
CA SER A 19 0.20 -13.21 -15.54
C SER A 19 0.31 -12.03 -14.57
N TRP A 20 -0.25 -10.86 -14.92
CA TRP A 20 -0.21 -9.68 -14.04
C TRP A 20 -1.06 -9.85 -12.78
N GLN A 21 -2.10 -10.69 -12.83
CA GLN A 21 -3.00 -10.90 -11.68
C GLN A 21 -2.28 -11.64 -10.54
N TYR A 22 -1.43 -12.61 -10.89
CA TYR A 22 -0.57 -13.32 -9.93
C TYR A 22 0.42 -12.38 -9.23
N ILE A 23 1.06 -11.49 -10.01
CA ILE A 23 1.99 -10.50 -9.46
C ILE A 23 1.25 -9.46 -8.62
N ALA A 24 0.04 -9.08 -9.02
CA ALA A 24 -0.79 -8.14 -8.27
C ALA A 24 -1.19 -8.73 -6.91
N PHE A 25 -1.54 -10.01 -6.86
CA PHE A 25 -1.81 -10.72 -5.62
C PHE A 25 -0.61 -10.68 -4.67
N ILE A 26 0.57 -11.07 -5.16
CA ILE A 26 1.81 -11.06 -4.37
C ILE A 26 2.11 -9.64 -3.88
N PHE A 27 1.95 -8.64 -4.73
CA PHE A 27 2.19 -7.24 -4.37
C PHE A 27 1.24 -6.76 -3.28
N VAL A 28 -0.06 -7.00 -3.40
CA VAL A 28 -1.04 -6.61 -2.38
C VAL A 28 -0.74 -7.31 -1.06
N TYR A 29 -0.39 -8.59 -1.11
CA TYR A 29 0.01 -9.33 0.07
C TYR A 29 1.24 -8.73 0.76
N LEU A 30 2.31 -8.45 0.00
CA LEU A 30 3.50 -7.79 0.53
C LEU A 30 3.16 -6.41 1.09
N SER A 31 2.27 -5.67 0.42
CA SER A 31 1.81 -4.35 0.85
C SER A 31 1.10 -4.37 2.20
N ILE A 32 0.31 -5.41 2.45
CA ILE A 32 -0.38 -5.63 3.72
C ILE A 32 0.63 -5.94 4.83
N ILE A 33 1.58 -6.84 4.60
CA ILE A 33 2.63 -7.17 5.58
C ILE A 33 3.43 -5.92 5.94
N ASP A 34 3.83 -5.18 4.92
CA ASP A 34 4.63 -3.98 4.99
C ASP A 34 3.89 -2.86 5.75
N TYR A 35 2.58 -2.67 5.49
CA TYR A 35 1.72 -1.81 6.31
C TYR A 35 1.71 -2.26 7.78
N TRP A 36 1.60 -3.57 8.04
CA TRP A 36 1.57 -4.12 9.40
C TRP A 36 2.89 -3.90 10.16
N VAL A 37 4.04 -4.14 9.50
CA VAL A 37 5.38 -3.98 10.10
C VAL A 37 5.69 -2.53 10.41
N ASP A 38 5.43 -1.62 9.47
CA ASP A 38 5.63 -0.17 9.68
C ASP A 38 4.78 0.36 10.82
N THR A 39 3.52 -0.09 10.88
CA THR A 39 2.60 0.36 11.93
C THR A 39 2.97 -0.23 13.29
N SER A 40 3.54 -1.43 13.37
CA SER A 40 4.11 -2.00 14.61
C SER A 40 5.27 -1.16 15.14
N ALA A 41 6.20 -0.74 14.28
CA ALA A 41 7.32 0.13 14.67
C ALA A 41 6.85 1.54 15.09
N ALA A 42 5.83 2.09 14.43
CA ALA A 42 5.21 3.37 14.79
C ALA A 42 4.35 3.27 16.06
N ASN A 43 3.63 2.17 16.28
CA ASN A 43 2.81 1.90 17.47
C ASN A 43 3.64 1.64 18.73
N LYS A 44 4.90 1.19 18.58
CA LYS A 44 5.85 1.17 19.70
C LYS A 44 6.23 2.56 20.22
N LYS A 45 6.00 3.64 19.44
CA LYS A 45 6.38 5.02 19.80
C LYS A 45 5.18 5.97 19.99
N TYR A 46 3.98 5.65 19.49
CA TYR A 46 2.76 6.46 19.64
C TYR A 46 1.54 5.58 19.92
N PRO A 47 0.50 6.08 20.64
CA PRO A 47 -0.63 5.26 21.00
C PRO A 47 -1.29 4.66 19.77
N PRO A 48 -1.71 3.39 19.86
CA PRO A 48 -2.03 2.58 18.70
C PRO A 48 -3.30 3.09 18.01
N LYS A 49 -3.34 2.95 16.68
CA LYS A 49 -4.61 2.68 15.98
C LYS A 49 -5.11 1.44 16.70
N LYS A 50 -6.34 1.41 17.22
CA LYS A 50 -6.79 0.18 17.91
C LYS A 50 -6.52 -0.97 16.95
N GLU A 51 -5.97 -2.09 17.42
CA GLU A 51 -5.59 -3.20 16.53
C GLU A 51 -6.74 -3.55 15.56
N LEU A 52 -7.97 -3.40 16.06
CA LEU A 52 -9.22 -3.50 15.32
C LEU A 52 -9.33 -2.55 14.11
N ASP A 53 -8.92 -1.28 14.22
CA ASP A 53 -8.92 -0.32 13.11
C ASP A 53 -7.91 -0.74 12.03
N LEU A 54 -6.77 -1.29 12.44
CA LEU A 54 -5.74 -1.78 11.52
C LEU A 54 -6.21 -3.06 10.81
N ILE A 55 -6.91 -3.94 11.55
CA ILE A 55 -7.57 -5.13 11.01
C ILE A 55 -8.65 -4.73 9.99
N ILE A 56 -9.43 -3.69 10.28
CA ILE A 56 -10.45 -3.16 9.35
C ILE A 56 -9.80 -2.63 8.08
N ASP A 57 -8.72 -1.85 8.17
CA ASP A 57 -8.02 -1.33 6.98
C ASP A 57 -7.43 -2.44 6.11
N VAL A 58 -6.83 -3.46 6.74
CA VAL A 58 -6.30 -4.63 6.03
C VAL A 58 -7.42 -5.44 5.40
N ALA A 59 -8.55 -5.62 6.10
CA ALA A 59 -9.72 -6.30 5.58
C ALA A 59 -10.32 -5.53 4.39
N ILE A 60 -10.44 -4.20 4.47
CA ILE A 60 -10.93 -3.36 3.38
C ILE A 60 -10.00 -3.46 2.17
N MET A 61 -8.68 -3.35 2.37
CA MET A 61 -7.67 -3.55 1.30
C MET A 61 -7.84 -4.90 0.62
N PHE A 62 -7.96 -5.97 1.42
CA PHE A 62 -8.09 -7.32 0.92
C PHE A 62 -9.42 -7.52 0.20
N THR A 63 -10.54 -7.07 0.76
CA THR A 63 -11.87 -7.15 0.15
C THR A 63 -11.95 -6.35 -1.16
N LEU A 64 -11.35 -5.15 -1.22
CA LEU A 64 -11.30 -4.39 -2.47
C LEU A 64 -10.47 -5.10 -3.54
N PHE A 65 -9.34 -5.71 -3.15
CA PHE A 65 -8.57 -6.57 -4.05
C PHE A 65 -9.40 -7.76 -4.55
N LEU A 66 -10.13 -8.44 -3.65
CA LEU A 66 -11.00 -9.56 -4.01
C LEU A 66 -12.16 -9.17 -4.91
N LEU A 67 -12.73 -7.98 -4.71
CA LEU A 67 -13.77 -7.44 -5.57
C LEU A 67 -13.23 -7.26 -7.00
N ILE A 68 -12.08 -6.62 -7.16
CA ILE A 68 -11.40 -6.43 -8.46
C ILE A 68 -11.09 -7.77 -9.12
N TYR A 69 -10.60 -8.72 -8.33
CA TYR A 69 -10.28 -10.06 -8.78
C TYR A 69 -11.54 -10.84 -9.25
N SER A 70 -12.60 -10.87 -8.44
CA SER A 70 -13.85 -11.58 -8.77
C SER A 70 -14.55 -11.03 -10.01
N SER A 71 -14.31 -9.76 -10.33
CA SER A 71 -14.90 -9.07 -11.47
C SER A 71 -13.99 -9.03 -12.70
N LEU A 72 -12.81 -9.66 -12.64
CA LEU A 72 -11.79 -9.66 -13.72
C LEU A 72 -11.49 -8.26 -14.26
N GLN A 73 -11.55 -7.25 -13.41
CA GLN A 73 -11.39 -5.84 -13.81
C GLN A 73 -9.94 -5.54 -14.18
N THR A 74 -9.75 -4.49 -14.98
CA THR A 74 -8.43 -4.11 -15.50
C THR A 74 -7.50 -3.63 -14.37
N ILE A 75 -6.19 -3.62 -14.64
CA ILE A 75 -5.17 -3.09 -13.72
C ILE A 75 -5.48 -1.67 -13.23
N SER A 76 -6.16 -0.86 -14.03
CA SER A 76 -6.59 0.49 -13.64
C SER A 76 -7.44 0.47 -12.37
N TYR A 77 -8.34 -0.50 -12.21
CA TYR A 77 -9.15 -0.63 -10.99
C TYR A 77 -8.29 -0.96 -9.77
N LEU A 78 -7.28 -1.81 -9.92
CA LEU A 78 -6.32 -2.10 -8.85
C LEU A 78 -5.55 -0.85 -8.42
N LEU A 79 -5.10 -0.05 -9.37
CA LEU A 79 -4.42 1.22 -9.08
C LEU A 79 -5.37 2.26 -8.44
N ILE A 80 -6.64 2.31 -8.85
CA ILE A 80 -7.65 3.18 -8.23
C ILE A 80 -7.89 2.78 -6.77
N THR A 81 -8.10 1.50 -6.51
CA THR A 81 -8.24 0.97 -5.15
C THR A 81 -7.04 1.32 -4.28
N PHE A 82 -5.83 1.19 -4.85
CA PHE A 82 -4.61 1.57 -4.16
C PHE A 82 -4.57 3.08 -3.83
N ILE A 83 -4.96 3.95 -4.77
CA ILE A 83 -5.07 5.40 -4.55
C ILE A 83 -6.05 5.69 -3.41
N VAL A 84 -7.24 5.10 -3.45
CA VAL A 84 -8.26 5.27 -2.40
C VAL A 84 -7.69 4.91 -1.04
N PHE A 85 -6.99 3.77 -0.93
CA PHE A 85 -6.34 3.39 0.32
C PHE A 85 -5.29 4.41 0.77
N ARG A 86 -4.42 4.87 -0.13
CA ARG A 86 -3.39 5.88 0.19
C ARG A 86 -3.98 7.21 0.63
N ILE A 87 -5.13 7.60 0.09
CA ILE A 87 -5.87 8.78 0.53
C ILE A 87 -6.35 8.59 1.97
N PHE A 88 -6.99 7.46 2.29
CA PHE A 88 -7.42 7.16 3.66
C PHE A 88 -6.25 7.13 4.66
N ASP A 89 -5.14 6.49 4.26
CA ASP A 89 -3.93 6.45 5.08
C ASP A 89 -3.35 7.85 5.32
N SER A 90 -3.37 8.71 4.29
CA SER A 90 -2.93 10.11 4.41
C SER A 90 -3.80 10.92 5.38
N PHE A 91 -5.14 10.78 5.32
CA PHE A 91 -6.03 11.40 6.30
C PHE A 91 -5.71 10.95 7.72
N TRP A 92 -5.41 9.67 7.89
CA TRP A 92 -5.06 9.12 9.18
C TRP A 92 -3.72 9.63 9.71
N ILE A 93 -2.70 9.74 8.85
CA ILE A 93 -1.41 10.36 9.17
C ILE A 93 -1.60 11.82 9.60
N VAL A 94 -2.41 12.59 8.88
CA VAL A 94 -2.70 14.01 9.22
C VAL A 94 -3.37 14.12 10.58
N ARG A 95 -4.36 13.26 10.86
CA ARG A 95 -5.04 13.24 12.16
C ARG A 95 -4.04 12.96 13.28
N ARG A 96 -3.16 11.96 13.12
CA ARG A 96 -2.12 11.65 14.10
C ARG A 96 -1.12 12.78 14.30
N LEU A 97 -0.72 13.46 13.22
CA LEU A 97 0.15 14.63 13.31
C LEU A 97 -0.48 15.72 14.19
N ARG A 98 -1.80 15.94 14.08
CA ARG A 98 -2.53 16.91 14.89
C ARG A 98 -2.62 16.50 16.36
N GLU A 99 -2.82 15.21 16.64
CA GLU A 99 -3.00 14.69 18.00
C GLU A 99 -1.66 14.52 18.76
N HIS A 100 -0.57 14.16 18.08
CA HIS A 100 0.68 13.70 18.72
C HIS A 100 1.96 14.39 18.19
N GLY A 101 1.84 15.34 17.26
CA GLY A 101 2.97 15.97 16.56
C GLY A 101 3.70 17.06 17.33
N THR A 102 3.85 16.97 18.66
CA THR A 102 4.55 18.00 19.44
C THR A 102 6.08 17.91 19.32
N GLU A 103 6.66 16.73 19.13
CA GLU A 103 8.12 16.59 18.94
C GLU A 103 8.55 16.73 17.47
N LEU A 104 9.63 17.49 17.25
CA LEU A 104 10.23 17.78 15.94
C LEU A 104 10.64 16.52 15.15
N SER A 105 11.13 15.48 15.83
CA SER A 105 11.50 14.21 15.20
C SER A 105 10.29 13.46 14.64
N ASN A 106 9.13 13.62 15.28
CA ASN A 106 7.89 12.90 14.95
C ASN A 106 7.22 13.57 13.75
N ARG A 107 7.24 14.91 13.70
CA ARG A 107 6.80 15.67 12.52
C ARG A 107 7.54 15.26 11.25
N ARG A 108 8.86 15.08 11.31
CA ARG A 108 9.66 14.67 10.14
C ARG A 108 9.26 13.30 9.62
N ILE A 109 8.98 12.34 10.50
CA ILE A 109 8.49 11.00 10.12
C ILE A 109 7.13 11.11 9.42
N PHE A 110 6.14 11.75 10.05
CA PHE A 110 4.80 11.90 9.49
C PHE A 110 4.81 12.63 8.14
N HIS A 111 5.61 13.71 8.00
CA HIS A 111 5.72 14.42 6.72
C HIS A 111 6.40 13.58 5.64
N THR A 112 7.35 12.72 5.98
CA THR A 112 8.02 11.82 5.01
C THR A 112 7.03 10.79 4.49
N TRP A 113 6.24 10.18 5.38
CA TRP A 113 5.20 9.22 5.00
C TRP A 113 4.07 9.87 4.20
N LEU A 114 3.66 11.09 4.56
CA LEU A 114 2.64 11.82 3.81
C LEU A 114 3.14 12.18 2.39
N LYS A 115 4.39 12.64 2.26
CA LYS A 115 5.01 12.88 0.94
C LYS A 115 5.11 11.59 0.13
N SER A 116 5.51 10.49 0.77
CA SER A 116 5.58 9.17 0.16
C SER A 116 4.22 8.74 -0.42
N ASN A 117 3.15 8.87 0.37
CA ASN A 117 1.79 8.55 -0.08
C ASN A 117 1.33 9.44 -1.24
N ILE A 118 1.66 10.74 -1.24
CA ILE A 118 1.33 11.64 -2.35
C ILE A 118 2.04 11.21 -3.64
N ILE A 119 3.34 10.89 -3.55
CA ILE A 119 4.10 10.43 -4.72
C ILE A 119 3.55 9.10 -5.23
N ASP A 120 3.23 8.16 -4.34
CA ASP A 120 2.57 6.89 -4.69
C ASP A 120 1.25 7.12 -5.45
N VAL A 121 0.42 8.07 -5.00
CA VAL A 121 -0.86 8.43 -5.67
C VAL A 121 -0.61 9.03 -7.05
N ILE A 122 0.35 9.95 -7.18
CA ILE A 122 0.69 10.57 -8.47
C ILE A 122 1.20 9.52 -9.45
N THR A 123 2.12 8.64 -9.01
CA THR A 123 2.64 7.56 -9.85
C THR A 123 1.55 6.59 -10.27
N ALA A 124 0.65 6.22 -9.37
CA ALA A 124 -0.50 5.38 -9.70
C ALA A 124 -1.43 6.04 -10.73
N LEU A 125 -1.70 7.34 -10.62
CA LEU A 125 -2.49 8.10 -11.60
C LEU A 125 -1.84 8.11 -12.98
N ILE A 126 -0.53 8.36 -13.06
CA ILE A 126 0.21 8.33 -14.31
C ILE A 126 0.10 6.95 -14.96
N LEU A 127 0.28 5.88 -14.19
CA LEU A 127 0.18 4.51 -14.69
C LEU A 127 -1.24 4.13 -15.12
N ILE A 128 -2.28 4.66 -14.46
CA ILE A 128 -3.68 4.49 -14.90
C ILE A 128 -3.85 5.09 -16.29
N VAL A 129 -3.39 6.33 -16.51
CA VAL A 129 -3.53 7.01 -17.81
C VAL A 129 -2.75 6.27 -18.90
N LEU A 130 -1.53 5.82 -18.60
CA LEU A 130 -0.71 5.08 -19.56
C LEU A 130 -1.32 3.71 -19.90
N SER A 131 -1.86 3.01 -18.90
CA SER A 131 -2.50 1.71 -19.11
C SER A 131 -3.85 1.82 -19.82
N TYR A 132 -4.65 2.86 -19.53
CA TYR A 132 -5.97 3.04 -20.14
C TYR A 132 -5.88 3.31 -21.64
N ASN A 133 -4.86 4.06 -22.05
CA ASN A 133 -4.59 4.34 -23.46
C ASN A 133 -3.80 3.23 -24.17
N ASN A 134 -3.61 2.07 -23.54
CA ASN A 134 -2.82 0.94 -24.05
C ASN A 134 -1.38 1.30 -24.47
N PHE A 135 -0.78 2.36 -23.91
CA PHE A 135 0.61 2.72 -24.21
C PHE A 135 1.59 1.69 -23.65
N ILE A 136 1.20 0.98 -22.59
CA ILE A 136 2.01 -0.04 -21.94
C ILE A 136 1.14 -1.25 -21.57
N PRO A 137 1.66 -2.49 -21.69
CA PRO A 137 0.98 -3.67 -21.19
C PRO A 137 0.72 -3.58 -19.67
N PRO A 138 -0.41 -4.12 -19.16
CA PRO A 138 -0.74 -4.11 -17.73
C PRO A 138 0.37 -4.69 -16.85
N LEU A 139 1.01 -5.76 -17.31
CA LEU A 139 2.12 -6.38 -16.59
C LEU A 139 3.30 -5.42 -16.40
N THR A 140 3.67 -4.68 -17.45
CA THR A 140 4.75 -3.70 -17.41
C THR A 140 4.43 -2.54 -16.47
N ALA A 141 3.19 -2.04 -16.52
CA ALA A 141 2.72 -1.00 -15.61
C ALA A 141 2.81 -1.45 -14.15
N LEU A 142 2.40 -2.69 -13.86
CA LEU A 142 2.46 -3.26 -12.51
C LEU A 142 3.90 -3.40 -12.01
N ILE A 143 4.80 -3.96 -12.83
CA ILE A 143 6.21 -4.14 -12.44
C ILE A 143 6.88 -2.78 -12.20
N ALA A 144 6.65 -1.82 -13.08
CA ALA A 144 7.17 -0.46 -12.92
C ALA A 144 6.66 0.18 -11.62
N PHE A 145 5.38 -0.01 -11.29
CA PHE A 145 4.79 0.46 -10.05
C PHE A 145 5.45 -0.15 -8.81
N ILE A 146 5.63 -1.48 -8.81
CA ILE A 146 6.25 -2.21 -7.71
C ILE A 146 7.68 -1.73 -7.48
N LEU A 147 8.49 -1.67 -8.55
CA LEU A 147 9.87 -1.21 -8.46
C LEU A 147 9.96 0.21 -7.94
N PHE A 148 9.15 1.12 -8.49
CA PHE A 148 9.09 2.50 -8.04
C PHE A 148 8.77 2.61 -6.54
N ARG A 149 7.77 1.85 -6.06
CA ARG A 149 7.39 1.86 -4.65
C ARG A 149 8.50 1.30 -3.75
N ILE A 150 9.19 0.25 -4.17
CA ILE A 150 10.34 -0.30 -3.43
C ILE A 150 11.42 0.77 -3.30
N THR A 151 11.80 1.44 -4.40
CA THR A 151 12.78 2.52 -4.38
C THR A 151 12.34 3.65 -3.44
N LEU A 152 11.08 4.05 -3.52
CA LEU A 152 10.54 5.13 -2.71
C LEU A 152 10.56 4.79 -1.22
N ARG A 153 10.25 3.54 -0.87
CA ARG A 153 10.35 3.04 0.52
C ARG A 153 11.78 2.99 1.04
N ILE A 154 12.74 2.56 0.22
CA ILE A 154 14.16 2.57 0.59
C ILE A 154 14.61 4.01 0.86
N VAL A 155 14.28 4.95 -0.03
CA VAL A 155 14.62 6.38 0.11
C VAL A 155 13.97 6.97 1.36
N ALA A 156 12.68 6.70 1.59
CA ALA A 156 11.98 7.15 2.79
C ALA A 156 12.65 6.62 4.06
N SER A 157 12.96 5.32 4.12
CA SER A 157 13.62 4.64 5.25
C SER A 157 14.97 5.27 5.61
N VAL A 158 15.78 5.58 4.59
CA VAL A 158 17.07 6.29 4.78
C VAL A 158 16.84 7.68 5.40
N TYR A 159 15.81 8.40 4.95
CA TYR A 159 15.56 9.79 5.37
C TYR A 159 15.15 9.92 6.85
N TYR A 160 14.45 8.93 7.43
CA TYR A 160 14.02 8.98 8.84
C TYR A 160 14.86 8.13 9.81
N LYS A 161 16.01 7.58 9.38
CA LYS A 161 17.03 6.95 10.24
C LYS A 161 16.50 5.85 11.19
N LYS A 162 15.46 5.13 10.80
CA LYS A 162 15.02 3.93 11.51
C LYS A 162 14.63 2.89 10.47
N VAL A 163 15.40 1.81 10.39
CA VAL A 163 14.93 0.42 10.49
C VAL A 163 15.99 -0.59 10.01
N TYR A 164 17.08 -0.23 9.31
CA TYR A 164 18.04 -1.26 8.84
C TYR A 164 19.53 -1.10 9.17
N PHE A 165 19.99 0.02 9.74
CA PHE A 165 21.43 0.23 9.99
C PHE A 165 21.73 0.93 11.33
N ALA A 166 21.20 0.41 12.43
CA ALA A 166 21.69 0.69 13.77
C ALA A 166 21.66 -0.59 14.60
#